data_AF-A0A8X9A0F5-F1
#
_entry.id   AF-A0A8X9A0F5-F1
#
_cell.length_a   1.000
_cell.length_b   1.000
_cell.length_c   1.000
_cell.angle_alpha   90.00
_cell.angle_beta   90.00
_cell.angle_gamma   90.00
#
_symmetry.space_group_name_H-M   'P 1'
#
loop_
_entity.id
_entity.type
_entity.pdbx_description
1 polymer ?
#
loop_
_entity_poly.entity_id
_entity_poly.type
_entity_poly.pdbx_seq_one_letter_code
_entity_poly.pdbx_strand_id
1 'polypeptide(L)'
;MAINEATYFPQTYNTKFLSLHLHMKNSSCLLPLLLLLLLPIIVVRAAVIVGGGITVGGGGVWIGGGVNPPTSASKLTVAYAALQAWKAAITDDPLKITTSWNGPNVCSYRGVFCSDSVGFMGNSAGLVVAAIDLNHANLQGTLVKELSLLSDLSLLHLNSNRFSGGVPPSFRNLASLTELDLSNNRFSGGFPTSVLYIPDLVYLDLRFNSFYGPIPEELFDKKLDAIFLNNNLFSGELPQNLGNSPASVINLAYNKLSGAIPFSLGYMGIKEILFLNNQLTGCIPQGVGMWSDLQVLDVSSNSLIGHLPDSLSCLRNIEVLNLARNQLSGELPDLLCSLRTLINLTVAANFFSGFSQDCDRNAGFGFDFTFNCIPGRELQRPQPDCTAIPGGGLSCLRIPAARPLVCGVLAAAEFTANPPP
;
A
#
# COMPACT_ATOMS: atom_id res chain seq x y z
N MET A 1 22.31 -43.93 -2.94
CA MET A 1 23.14 -43.36 -4.02
C MET A 1 22.37 -42.19 -4.56
N ALA A 2 22.75 -40.98 -4.17
CA ALA A 2 22.07 -39.75 -4.53
C ALA A 2 22.27 -39.45 -6.02
N ILE A 3 21.20 -39.10 -6.72
CA ILE A 3 21.26 -38.62 -8.10
C ILE A 3 20.51 -37.29 -8.15
N ASN A 4 21.24 -36.28 -8.58
CA ASN A 4 20.98 -34.85 -8.57
C ASN A 4 19.60 -34.43 -9.11
N GLU A 5 18.86 -33.68 -8.30
CA GLU A 5 17.86 -32.72 -8.79
C GLU A 5 18.59 -31.46 -9.26
N ALA A 6 18.63 -31.27 -10.58
CA ALA A 6 18.99 -29.99 -11.17
C ALA A 6 17.85 -29.00 -10.92
N THR A 7 18.12 -28.02 -10.07
CA THR A 7 17.27 -26.85 -9.82
C THR A 7 17.20 -25.99 -11.09
N TYR A 8 16.14 -26.21 -11.87
CA TYR A 8 15.81 -25.39 -13.03
C TYR A 8 15.18 -24.08 -12.54
N PHE A 9 15.98 -23.02 -12.44
CA PHE A 9 15.47 -21.65 -12.30
C PHE A 9 14.81 -21.24 -13.62
N PRO A 10 13.49 -20.95 -13.67
CA PRO A 10 12.93 -20.25 -14.81
C PRO A 10 13.26 -18.77 -14.70
N GLN A 11 13.61 -18.23 -15.85
CA GLN A 11 14.07 -16.88 -16.09
C GLN A 11 13.18 -15.81 -15.46
N THR A 12 13.85 -14.74 -14.99
CA THR A 12 13.29 -13.44 -14.71
C THR A 12 12.37 -12.99 -15.86
N TYR A 13 11.06 -13.01 -15.64
CA TYR A 13 10.13 -12.34 -16.54
C TYR A 13 10.38 -10.84 -16.42
N ASN A 14 10.70 -10.25 -17.58
CA ASN A 14 10.71 -8.80 -17.82
C ASN A 14 9.25 -8.31 -17.79
N THR A 15 8.60 -8.34 -16.62
CA THR A 15 7.42 -7.52 -16.39
C THR A 15 7.92 -6.08 -16.31
N LYS A 16 7.58 -5.27 -17.31
CA LYS A 16 7.51 -3.81 -17.14
C LYS A 16 6.48 -3.57 -16.03
N PHE A 17 6.89 -3.68 -14.78
CA PHE A 17 6.17 -3.08 -13.69
C PHE A 17 6.14 -1.58 -13.98
N LEU A 18 4.96 -0.98 -14.03
CA LEU A 18 4.81 0.41 -13.64
C LEU A 18 5.19 0.47 -12.15
N SER A 19 6.49 0.38 -11.87
CA SER A 19 7.02 1.12 -10.73
C SER A 19 6.67 2.55 -11.07
N LEU A 20 5.79 3.14 -10.28
CA LEU A 20 5.63 4.58 -10.19
C LEU A 20 7.00 5.14 -9.75
N HIS A 21 7.96 5.21 -10.66
CA HIS A 21 9.05 6.15 -10.61
C HIS A 21 8.35 7.50 -10.74
N LEU A 22 8.07 8.12 -9.59
CA LEU A 22 7.93 9.56 -9.50
C LEU A 22 9.15 10.14 -10.20
N HIS A 23 8.94 10.55 -11.45
CA HIS A 23 9.96 11.09 -12.32
C HIS A 23 10.24 12.52 -11.81
N MET A 24 11.05 12.64 -10.76
CA MET A 24 11.77 13.89 -10.48
C MET A 24 12.84 14.04 -11.56
N LYS A 25 12.44 14.50 -12.74
CA LYS A 25 13.37 15.04 -13.74
C LYS A 25 13.59 16.51 -13.46
N ASN A 26 14.86 16.86 -13.26
CA ASN A 26 15.42 18.19 -13.42
C ASN A 26 14.71 19.01 -14.49
N SER A 27 14.26 20.22 -14.13
CA SER A 27 14.13 21.33 -15.07
C SER A 27 14.31 22.63 -14.29
N SER A 28 15.54 23.12 -14.31
CA SER A 28 15.83 24.54 -14.09
C SER A 28 15.33 25.33 -15.30
N CYS A 29 14.77 26.52 -15.01
CA CYS A 29 14.38 27.59 -15.94
C CYS A 29 13.18 27.30 -16.86
N LEU A 30 12.01 27.82 -16.47
CA LEU A 30 11.36 28.99 -17.10
C LEU A 30 10.06 29.35 -16.32
N LEU A 31 10.09 30.46 -15.58
CA LEU A 31 8.91 31.25 -15.18
C LEU A 31 8.38 32.04 -16.40
N PRO A 32 7.22 32.74 -16.35
CA PRO A 32 5.99 32.54 -15.56
C PRO A 32 4.71 32.73 -16.42
N LEU A 33 3.57 32.16 -16.00
CA LEU A 33 2.22 32.76 -16.04
C LEU A 33 1.18 31.68 -15.71
N LEU A 34 0.65 31.67 -14.49
CA LEU A 34 -0.80 31.62 -14.25
C LEU A 34 -1.06 31.90 -12.78
N LEU A 35 -1.20 33.18 -12.49
CA LEU A 35 -1.85 33.69 -11.29
C LEU A 35 -3.37 33.56 -11.50
N LEU A 36 -4.11 33.35 -10.40
CA LEU A 36 -5.58 33.32 -10.25
C LEU A 36 -6.31 32.00 -10.53
N LEU A 37 -6.51 31.21 -9.46
CA LEU A 37 -7.82 31.05 -8.78
C LEU A 37 -7.78 29.86 -7.81
N LEU A 38 -7.41 30.10 -6.55
CA LEU A 38 -7.82 29.25 -5.43
C LEU A 38 -8.18 30.15 -4.25
N LEU A 39 -9.48 30.32 -4.01
CA LEU A 39 -10.04 30.77 -2.74
C LEU A 39 -10.13 29.56 -1.81
N PRO A 40 -9.67 29.64 -0.54
CA PRO A 40 -10.04 28.64 0.45
C PRO A 40 -11.40 28.98 1.06
N ILE A 41 -12.33 28.03 1.01
CA ILE A 41 -13.56 28.05 1.81
C ILE A 41 -13.15 27.81 3.27
N ILE A 42 -13.30 28.83 4.12
CA ILE A 42 -13.07 28.75 5.55
C ILE A 42 -14.36 28.23 6.22
N VAL A 43 -14.29 27.08 6.89
CA VAL A 43 -15.31 26.65 7.84
C VAL A 43 -14.85 27.06 9.25
N VAL A 44 -15.42 28.13 9.80
CA VAL A 44 -15.25 28.51 11.21
C VAL A 44 -16.35 27.84 12.04
N ARG A 45 -15.99 27.03 13.04
CA ARG A 45 -16.90 26.72 14.16
C ARG A 45 -16.59 27.68 15.32
N ALA A 46 -17.59 28.46 15.70
CA ALA A 46 -17.57 29.31 16.88
C ALA A 46 -17.84 28.47 18.15
N ALA A 47 -17.00 28.61 19.18
CA ALA A 47 -17.30 28.20 20.54
C ALA A 47 -17.54 29.47 21.38
N VAL A 48 -18.73 29.57 21.96
CA VAL A 48 -19.15 30.64 22.88
C VAL A 48 -18.70 30.26 24.29
N ILE A 49 -17.86 31.07 24.93
CA ILE A 49 -17.58 31.01 26.37
C ILE A 49 -18.15 32.28 27.01
N VAL A 50 -19.14 32.10 27.88
CA VAL A 50 -19.76 33.17 28.67
C VAL A 50 -18.84 33.47 29.86
N GLY A 51 -18.38 34.72 29.94
CA GLY A 51 -17.61 35.23 31.07
C GLY A 51 -18.52 35.60 32.25
N GLY A 52 -18.10 35.20 33.44
CA GLY A 52 -18.58 35.72 34.72
C GLY A 52 -17.40 35.93 35.65
N GLY A 53 -16.99 37.18 35.83
CA GLY A 53 -15.97 37.58 36.79
C GLY A 53 -16.59 37.99 38.12
N ILE A 54 -15.96 37.60 39.23
CA ILE A 54 -16.03 38.31 40.52
C ILE A 54 -14.62 38.33 41.11
N THR A 55 -14.11 39.54 41.33
CA THR A 55 -12.86 39.84 42.04
C THR A 55 -13.13 39.99 43.53
N VAL A 56 -12.30 39.38 44.39
CA VAL A 56 -12.11 39.84 45.78
C VAL A 56 -10.62 39.74 46.11
N GLY A 57 -10.06 40.85 46.59
CA GLY A 57 -8.62 41.05 46.79
C GLY A 57 -8.06 40.46 48.08
N GLY A 58 -6.73 40.39 48.11
CA GLY A 58 -5.93 40.10 49.30
C GLY A 58 -4.45 40.28 48.95
N GLY A 59 -3.84 41.32 49.49
CA GLY A 59 -2.45 41.71 49.21
C GLY A 59 -1.43 40.68 49.68
N GLY A 60 -0.39 40.50 48.87
CA GLY A 60 0.83 39.77 49.20
C GLY A 60 1.97 40.32 48.35
N VAL A 61 2.93 40.97 49.01
CA VAL A 61 4.20 41.41 48.43
C VAL A 61 5.02 40.16 48.11
N TRP A 62 5.22 39.86 46.82
CA TRP A 62 6.16 38.82 46.36
C TRP A 62 7.49 39.48 46.00
N ILE A 63 8.50 39.23 46.83
CA ILE A 63 9.89 39.59 46.56
C ILE A 63 10.51 38.54 45.63
N GLY A 64 11.05 39.03 44.51
CA GLY A 64 12.06 38.47 43.62
C GLY A 64 12.43 36.98 43.74
N GLY A 65 12.04 36.23 42.72
CA GLY A 65 12.51 34.87 42.48
C GLY A 65 11.91 34.32 41.19
N GLY A 66 12.02 35.09 40.09
CA GLY A 66 11.59 34.64 38.77
C GLY A 66 12.42 33.45 38.34
N VAL A 67 11.93 32.24 38.63
CA VAL A 67 12.33 31.05 37.89
C VAL A 67 11.72 31.26 36.51
N ASN A 68 12.55 31.66 35.54
CA ASN A 68 12.13 31.65 34.15
C ASN A 68 11.52 30.26 33.86
N PRO A 69 10.29 30.17 33.31
CA PRO A 69 9.83 28.91 32.75
C PRO A 69 10.90 28.44 31.75
N PRO A 70 11.18 27.13 31.65
CA PRO A 70 12.23 26.65 30.76
C PRO A 70 11.95 27.22 29.37
N THR A 71 12.90 28.01 28.88
CA THR A 71 12.88 28.60 27.54
C THR A 71 12.50 27.50 26.57
N SER A 72 11.41 27.70 25.81
CA SER A 72 10.99 26.75 24.77
C SER A 72 12.19 26.45 23.88
N ALA A 73 12.76 25.24 24.01
CA ALA A 73 13.92 24.86 23.25
C ALA A 73 13.61 25.02 21.75
N SER A 74 14.54 25.54 20.97
CA SER A 74 14.33 25.66 19.52
C SER A 74 14.01 24.28 18.93
N LYS A 75 13.16 24.22 17.90
CA LYS A 75 12.80 22.95 17.23
C LYS A 75 14.05 22.19 16.75
N LEU A 76 15.11 22.89 16.34
CA LEU A 76 16.38 22.29 15.95
C LEU A 76 17.17 21.72 17.15
N THR A 77 17.04 22.30 18.35
CA THR A 77 17.63 21.73 19.57
C THR A 77 16.97 20.41 19.94
N VAL A 78 15.64 20.33 19.80
CA VAL A 78 14.87 19.08 19.98
C VAL A 78 15.28 18.06 18.93
N ALA A 79 15.38 18.48 17.66
CA ALA A 79 15.82 17.61 16.58
C ALA A 79 17.24 17.09 16.79
N TYR A 80 18.16 17.92 17.30
CA TYR A 80 19.50 17.50 17.66
C TYR A 80 19.46 16.37 18.69
N ALA A 81 18.70 16.52 19.77
CA ALA A 81 18.58 15.49 20.80
C ALA A 81 18.01 14.18 20.22
N ALA A 82 16.97 14.25 19.38
CA ALA A 82 16.38 13.09 18.72
C ALA A 82 17.37 12.37 17.80
N LEU A 83 18.08 13.12 16.95
CA LEU A 83 19.05 12.57 16.01
C LEU A 83 20.29 11.99 16.71
N GLN A 84 20.73 12.58 17.82
CA GLN A 84 21.82 12.01 18.62
C GLN A 84 21.38 10.72 19.33
N ALA A 85 20.16 10.66 19.87
CA ALA A 85 19.61 9.44 20.44
C ALA A 85 19.52 8.33 19.39
N TRP A 86 19.08 8.66 18.17
CA TRP A 86 19.01 7.68 17.09
C TRP A 86 20.39 7.26 16.58
N LYS A 87 21.34 8.20 16.45
CA LYS A 87 22.73 7.90 16.14
C LYS A 87 23.33 6.90 17.12
N ALA A 88 23.04 7.03 18.41
CA ALA A 88 23.51 6.08 19.43
C ALA A 88 22.90 4.68 19.28
N ALA A 89 21.73 4.55 18.63
CA ALA A 89 21.09 3.27 18.31
C ALA A 89 21.54 2.68 16.95
N ILE A 90 22.31 3.43 16.16
CA ILE A 90 22.97 2.92 14.95
C ILE A 90 24.27 2.22 15.37
N THR A 91 24.32 0.92 15.12
CA THR A 91 25.42 0.04 15.55
C THR A 91 26.44 -0.23 14.45
N ASP A 92 26.08 -0.06 13.18
CA ASP A 92 26.99 -0.17 12.04
C ASP A 92 26.64 0.88 10.96
N ASP A 93 27.66 1.58 10.48
CA ASP A 93 27.56 2.66 9.48
C ASP A 93 28.69 2.55 8.45
N PRO A 94 28.57 1.63 7.47
CA PRO A 94 29.64 1.33 6.52
C PRO A 94 30.02 2.53 5.63
N LEU A 95 29.04 3.39 5.32
CA LEU A 95 29.21 4.56 4.47
C LEU A 95 29.58 5.81 5.28
N LYS A 96 29.75 5.68 6.60
CA LYS A 96 30.12 6.76 7.52
C LYS A 96 29.19 7.97 7.43
N ILE A 97 27.90 7.76 7.16
CA ILE A 97 26.89 8.82 7.02
C ILE A 97 26.79 9.66 8.31
N THR A 98 26.73 8.98 9.45
CA THR A 98 26.52 9.59 10.78
C THR A 98 27.74 10.35 11.28
N THR A 99 28.88 10.31 10.57
CA THR A 99 30.05 11.15 10.91
C THR A 99 29.76 12.64 10.76
N SER A 100 28.88 13.00 9.81
CA SER A 100 28.37 14.38 9.65
C SER A 100 27.42 14.81 10.76
N TRP A 101 26.94 13.88 11.58
CA TRP A 101 25.97 14.15 12.64
C TRP A 101 26.66 14.60 13.92
N ASN A 102 27.35 15.74 13.85
CA ASN A 102 28.10 16.34 14.95
C ASN A 102 27.79 17.84 15.09
N GLY A 103 27.62 18.30 16.33
CA GLY A 103 27.33 19.69 16.65
C GLY A 103 25.86 20.09 16.42
N PRO A 104 25.47 21.32 16.77
CA PRO A 104 24.06 21.73 16.80
C PRO A 104 23.43 21.98 15.43
N ASN A 105 24.22 22.02 14.34
CA ASN A 105 23.73 22.31 13.00
C ASN A 105 23.15 21.05 12.32
N VAL A 106 21.99 20.60 12.79
CA VAL A 106 21.32 19.38 12.29
C VAL A 106 21.00 19.42 10.79
N CYS A 107 20.85 20.60 10.20
CA CYS A 107 20.55 20.75 8.78
C CYS A 107 21.76 20.48 7.87
N SER A 108 22.97 20.37 8.43
CA SER A 108 24.17 19.90 7.72
C SER A 108 24.39 18.40 7.81
N TYR A 109 23.53 17.68 8.55
CA TYR A 109 23.65 16.24 8.72
C TYR A 109 23.30 15.56 7.41
N ARG A 110 24.16 14.66 6.93
CA ARG A 110 23.90 13.90 5.71
C ARG A 110 22.64 13.06 5.89
N GLY A 111 21.71 13.19 4.94
CA GLY A 111 20.40 12.52 4.96
C GLY A 111 19.34 13.24 5.78
N VAL A 112 19.62 14.42 6.36
CA VAL A 112 18.65 15.26 7.06
C VAL A 112 18.40 16.51 6.23
N PHE A 113 17.14 16.82 5.98
CA PHE A 113 16.73 17.96 5.15
C PHE A 113 15.83 18.87 5.96
N CYS A 114 16.18 20.16 5.97
CA CYS A 114 15.44 21.18 6.67
C CYS A 114 14.63 22.05 5.71
N SER A 115 13.50 22.57 6.19
CA SER A 115 12.68 23.55 5.48
C SER A 115 12.20 24.62 6.45
N ASP A 116 11.85 25.79 5.93
CA ASP A 116 11.13 26.80 6.70
C ASP A 116 9.74 26.25 7.09
N SER A 117 9.42 26.29 8.37
CA SER A 117 8.09 26.00 8.89
C SER A 117 7.21 27.23 8.67
N VAL A 118 6.02 27.04 8.09
CA VAL A 118 5.05 28.13 7.93
C VAL A 118 4.14 28.16 9.16
N GLY A 119 4.20 29.24 9.93
CA GLY A 119 3.32 29.44 11.08
C GLY A 119 1.88 29.72 10.63
N PHE A 120 0.93 29.61 11.57
CA PHE A 120 -0.50 29.83 11.34
C PHE A 120 -0.88 31.19 10.73
N MET A 121 0.02 32.17 10.76
CA MET A 121 -0.17 33.50 10.16
C MET A 121 0.60 33.69 8.84
N GLY A 122 1.13 32.63 8.23
CA GLY A 122 1.92 32.71 6.99
C GLY A 122 3.35 33.23 7.17
N ASN A 123 3.77 33.52 8.41
CA ASN A 123 5.14 33.92 8.74
C ASN A 123 6.02 32.69 8.96
N SER A 124 7.30 32.76 8.59
CA SER A 124 8.26 31.70 8.92
C SER A 124 8.33 31.52 10.43
N ALA A 125 7.94 30.33 10.90
CA ALA A 125 8.03 29.89 12.29
C ALA A 125 9.41 29.33 12.63
N GLY A 126 10.38 29.49 11.72
CA GLY A 126 11.75 29.03 11.84
C GLY A 126 12.02 27.72 11.10
N LEU A 127 13.30 27.40 10.99
CA LEU A 127 13.81 26.22 10.29
C LEU A 127 13.53 24.94 11.10
N VAL A 128 13.05 23.89 10.44
CA VAL A 128 12.71 22.59 11.04
C VAL A 128 13.28 21.45 10.21
N VAL A 129 13.45 20.28 10.81
CA VAL A 129 13.76 19.04 10.08
C VAL A 129 12.48 18.56 9.42
N ALA A 130 12.40 18.67 8.09
CA ALA A 130 11.23 18.34 7.30
C ALA A 130 11.31 16.94 6.68
N ALA A 131 12.50 16.43 6.41
CA ALA A 131 12.68 15.09 5.86
C ALA A 131 13.97 14.42 6.35
N ILE A 132 13.91 13.10 6.44
CA ILE A 132 15.07 12.23 6.61
C ILE A 132 15.04 11.21 5.48
N ASP A 133 16.10 11.20 4.67
CA ASP A 133 16.31 10.21 3.61
C ASP A 133 17.69 9.57 3.80
N LEU A 134 17.67 8.29 4.17
CA LEU A 134 18.83 7.42 4.34
C LEU A 134 18.73 6.18 3.45
N ASN A 135 18.06 6.30 2.30
CA ASN A 135 17.93 5.20 1.35
C ASN A 135 19.32 4.67 0.93
N HIS A 136 19.45 3.34 0.88
CA HIS A 136 20.68 2.62 0.50
C HIS A 136 21.91 2.91 1.37
N ALA A 137 21.72 3.43 2.59
CA ALA A 137 22.83 3.74 3.48
C ALA A 137 23.45 2.50 4.15
N ASN A 138 22.78 1.33 4.05
CA ASN A 138 23.19 0.07 4.66
C ASN A 138 23.46 0.19 6.19
N LEU A 139 22.76 1.10 6.88
CA LEU A 139 22.88 1.32 8.32
C LEU A 139 22.28 0.17 9.11
N GLN A 140 22.94 -0.28 10.16
CA GLN A 140 22.39 -1.27 11.10
C GLN A 140 22.04 -0.59 12.41
N GLY A 141 20.89 -0.94 13.00
CA GLY A 141 20.44 -0.37 14.27
C GLY A 141 18.97 -0.63 14.53
N THR A 142 18.37 0.23 15.35
CA THR A 142 16.93 0.24 15.62
C THR A 142 16.37 1.66 15.51
N LEU A 143 15.05 1.77 15.35
CA LEU A 143 14.34 3.05 15.51
C LEU A 143 14.14 3.35 16.99
N VAL A 144 14.29 4.62 17.36
CA VAL A 144 14.13 5.09 18.75
C VAL A 144 12.87 5.93 18.91
N LYS A 145 12.29 5.94 20.12
CA LYS A 145 11.06 6.69 20.39
C LYS A 145 11.25 8.20 20.21
N GLU A 146 12.48 8.70 20.44
CA GLU A 146 12.86 10.11 20.36
C GLU A 146 12.71 10.68 18.95
N LEU A 147 12.69 9.86 17.90
CA LEU A 147 12.38 10.32 16.55
C LEU A 147 10.98 10.96 16.46
N SER A 148 10.05 10.57 17.33
CA SER A 148 8.72 11.19 17.40
C SER A 148 8.72 12.65 17.90
N LEU A 149 9.86 13.14 18.40
CA LEU A 149 10.03 14.56 18.75
C LEU A 149 10.17 15.45 17.50
N LEU A 150 10.42 14.87 16.33
CA LEU A 150 10.47 15.56 15.04
C LEU A 150 9.04 15.80 14.51
N SER A 151 8.26 16.63 15.20
CA SER A 151 6.83 16.85 14.90
C SER A 151 6.54 17.39 13.49
N ASP A 152 7.51 18.08 12.89
CA ASP A 152 7.43 18.68 11.57
C ASP A 152 8.01 17.76 10.46
N LEU A 153 8.41 16.54 10.80
CA LEU A 153 8.91 15.57 9.84
C LEU A 153 7.77 15.11 8.92
N SER A 154 7.92 15.38 7.63
CA SER A 154 6.99 14.99 6.57
C SER A 154 7.40 13.70 5.88
N LEU A 155 8.71 13.47 5.70
CA LEU A 155 9.23 12.28 5.01
C LEU A 155 10.21 11.52 5.90
N LEU A 156 10.02 10.20 6.02
CA LEU A 156 10.99 9.29 6.61
C LEU A 156 11.25 8.13 5.64
N HIS A 157 12.36 8.19 4.90
CA HIS A 157 12.74 7.19 3.92
C HIS A 157 14.00 6.44 4.35
N LEU A 158 13.84 5.14 4.59
CA LEU A 158 14.87 4.25 5.13
C LEU A 158 15.08 2.99 4.27
N ASN A 159 14.71 3.02 2.99
CA ASN A 159 14.84 1.89 2.07
C ASN A 159 16.26 1.31 2.09
N SER A 160 16.38 -0.02 2.01
CA SER A 160 17.67 -0.71 1.86
C SER A 160 18.67 -0.39 2.97
N ASN A 161 18.22 -0.60 4.21
CA ASN A 161 19.04 -0.56 5.41
C ASN A 161 18.96 -1.90 6.16
N ARG A 162 19.56 -1.96 7.35
CA ARG A 162 19.56 -3.13 8.24
C ARG A 162 18.93 -2.76 9.59
N PHE A 163 17.96 -1.84 9.60
CA PHE A 163 17.21 -1.50 10.81
C PHE A 163 16.34 -2.70 11.23
N SER A 164 16.28 -2.95 12.53
CA SER A 164 15.59 -4.11 13.12
C SER A 164 14.73 -3.71 14.32
N GLY A 165 14.00 -4.69 14.86
CA GLY A 165 13.01 -4.46 15.93
C GLY A 165 11.66 -4.03 15.37
N GLY A 166 10.81 -3.47 16.24
CA GLY A 166 9.49 -2.94 15.85
C GLY A 166 9.51 -1.43 15.64
N VAL A 167 8.50 -0.92 14.94
CA VAL A 167 8.27 0.53 14.80
C VAL A 167 7.83 1.10 16.16
N PRO A 168 8.45 2.17 16.68
CA PRO A 168 8.09 2.72 17.99
C PRO A 168 6.61 3.14 18.07
N PRO A 169 5.88 2.80 19.14
CA PRO A 169 4.49 3.24 19.32
C PRO A 169 4.31 4.77 19.32
N SER A 170 5.37 5.51 19.67
CA SER A 170 5.38 6.97 19.67
C SER A 170 5.30 7.59 18.27
N PHE A 171 5.50 6.82 17.19
CA PHE A 171 5.37 7.33 15.82
C PHE A 171 3.98 7.87 15.51
N ARG A 172 2.95 7.48 16.28
CA ARG A 172 1.62 8.10 16.23
C ARG A 172 1.63 9.63 16.43
N ASN A 173 2.69 10.17 17.04
CA ASN A 173 2.84 11.60 17.34
C ASN A 173 3.52 12.39 16.19
N LEU A 174 3.94 11.73 15.10
CA LEU A 174 4.53 12.39 13.94
C LEU A 174 3.43 13.06 13.10
N ALA A 175 2.87 14.14 13.62
CA ALA A 175 1.64 14.74 13.12
C ALA A 175 1.72 15.22 11.66
N SER A 176 2.91 15.58 11.19
CA SER A 176 3.13 16.10 9.83
C SER A 176 3.59 15.04 8.83
N LEU A 177 3.75 13.77 9.25
CA LEU A 177 4.34 12.72 8.42
C LEU A 177 3.36 12.28 7.33
N THR A 178 3.78 12.45 6.09
CA THR A 178 2.99 12.12 4.89
C THR A 178 3.49 10.86 4.20
N GLU A 179 4.81 10.60 4.27
CA GLU A 179 5.42 9.42 3.67
C GLU A 179 6.32 8.66 4.65
N LEU A 180 6.04 7.38 4.79
CA LEU A 180 6.84 6.46 5.59
C LEU A 180 7.30 5.29 4.71
N ASP A 181 8.59 5.27 4.38
CA ASP A 181 9.24 4.17 3.68
C ASP A 181 10.24 3.47 4.62
N LEU A 182 9.87 2.27 5.05
CA LEU A 182 10.68 1.36 5.87
C LEU A 182 11.10 0.11 5.09
N SER A 183 11.00 0.14 3.77
CA SER A 183 11.16 -1.04 2.94
C SER A 183 12.58 -1.60 2.94
N ASN A 184 12.73 -2.89 2.64
CA ASN A 184 14.01 -3.58 2.55
C ASN A 184 14.90 -3.35 3.80
N ASN A 185 14.37 -3.79 4.94
CA ASN A 185 15.01 -3.73 6.25
C ASN A 185 14.88 -5.08 6.95
N ARG A 186 15.14 -5.10 8.27
CA ARG A 186 15.02 -6.29 9.13
C ARG A 186 13.98 -6.06 10.24
N PHE A 187 12.98 -5.21 10.00
CA PHE A 187 11.91 -4.97 10.96
C PHE A 187 11.08 -6.24 11.16
N SER A 188 10.60 -6.44 12.38
CA SER A 188 9.81 -7.62 12.77
C SER A 188 8.77 -7.26 13.83
N GLY A 189 7.89 -8.21 14.14
CA GLY A 189 6.73 -7.99 15.02
C GLY A 189 5.42 -8.00 14.24
N GLY A 190 4.32 -7.69 14.93
CA GLY A 190 3.03 -7.47 14.30
C GLY A 190 3.01 -6.24 13.39
N PHE A 191 1.91 -6.02 12.68
CA PHE A 191 1.67 -4.76 11.96
C PHE A 191 1.86 -3.55 12.90
N PRO A 192 2.61 -2.50 12.50
CA PRO A 192 2.90 -1.36 13.36
C PRO A 192 1.68 -0.43 13.49
N THR A 193 0.73 -0.75 14.38
CA THR A 193 -0.55 -0.02 14.51
C THR A 193 -0.41 1.47 14.81
N SER A 194 0.75 1.94 15.30
CA SER A 194 1.02 3.36 15.48
C SER A 194 0.91 4.17 14.19
N VAL A 195 1.20 3.58 13.02
CA VAL A 195 1.11 4.27 11.72
C VAL A 195 -0.32 4.60 11.32
N LEU A 196 -1.30 3.86 11.86
CA LEU A 196 -2.72 4.08 11.57
C LEU A 196 -3.20 5.43 12.14
N TYR A 197 -2.58 5.86 13.24
CA TYR A 197 -2.92 7.09 13.96
C TYR A 197 -2.16 8.33 13.49
N ILE A 198 -1.27 8.21 12.49
CA ILE A 198 -0.55 9.35 11.90
C ILE A 198 -1.53 10.11 10.99
N PRO A 199 -1.96 11.34 11.30
CA PRO A 199 -3.13 11.96 10.67
C PRO A 199 -3.05 12.06 9.15
N ASP A 200 -1.94 12.58 8.65
CA ASP A 200 -1.77 12.97 7.24
C ASP A 200 -0.92 11.97 6.43
N LEU A 201 -0.75 10.74 6.93
CA LEU A 201 0.01 9.70 6.23
C LEU A 201 -0.76 9.27 4.96
N VAL A 202 -0.09 9.37 3.82
CA VAL A 202 -0.62 9.05 2.48
C VAL A 202 0.14 7.88 1.84
N TYR A 203 1.44 7.72 2.14
CA TYR A 203 2.28 6.67 1.59
C TYR A 203 2.85 5.79 2.71
N LEU A 204 2.59 4.48 2.64
CA LEU A 204 3.13 3.49 3.58
C LEU A 204 3.80 2.35 2.83
N ASP A 205 5.13 2.25 2.96
CA ASP A 205 5.91 1.15 2.42
C ASP A 205 6.65 0.38 3.52
N LEU A 206 6.20 -0.86 3.75
CA LEU A 206 6.77 -1.82 4.70
C LEU A 206 7.35 -3.06 4.01
N ARG A 207 7.45 -3.07 2.68
CA ARG A 207 7.81 -4.27 1.92
C ARG A 207 9.23 -4.79 2.24
N PHE A 208 9.49 -6.06 1.98
CA PHE A 208 10.79 -6.71 2.25
C PHE A 208 11.24 -6.53 3.71
N ASN A 209 10.41 -6.97 4.64
CA ASN A 209 10.70 -7.03 6.08
C ASN A 209 10.27 -8.39 6.63
N SER A 210 10.13 -8.52 7.96
CA SER A 210 9.69 -9.74 8.64
C SER A 210 8.49 -9.46 9.56
N PHE A 211 7.59 -8.55 9.15
CA PHE A 211 6.33 -8.33 9.86
C PHE A 211 5.42 -9.55 9.73
N TYR A 212 4.69 -9.91 10.78
CA TYR A 212 3.84 -11.11 10.84
C TYR A 212 2.48 -10.84 11.48
N GLY A 213 1.60 -11.84 11.47
CA GLY A 213 0.24 -11.73 12.02
C GLY A 213 -0.74 -11.05 11.06
N PRO A 214 -1.95 -10.73 11.52
CA PRO A 214 -3.00 -10.16 10.68
C PRO A 214 -2.70 -8.71 10.28
N ILE A 215 -3.23 -8.33 9.12
CA ILE A 215 -3.33 -6.94 8.68
C ILE A 215 -4.60 -6.36 9.34
N PRO A 216 -4.52 -5.25 10.09
CA PRO A 216 -5.68 -4.65 10.75
C PRO A 216 -6.66 -4.06 9.73
N GLU A 217 -7.96 -4.16 10.01
CA GLU A 217 -9.01 -3.61 9.14
C GLU A 217 -8.88 -2.07 9.02
N GLU A 218 -8.50 -1.40 10.11
CA GLU A 218 -8.37 0.06 10.17
C GLU A 218 -7.33 0.63 9.19
N LEU A 219 -6.45 -0.21 8.64
CA LEU A 219 -5.55 0.17 7.55
C LEU A 219 -6.33 0.62 6.31
N PHE A 220 -7.40 -0.08 5.97
CA PHE A 220 -8.16 0.16 4.75
C PHE A 220 -9.26 1.22 4.92
N ASP A 221 -9.51 1.70 6.13
CA ASP A 221 -10.32 2.90 6.37
C ASP A 221 -9.48 4.18 6.37
N LYS A 222 -8.15 4.05 6.39
CA LYS A 222 -7.22 5.17 6.34
C LYS A 222 -7.12 5.73 4.93
N LYS A 223 -6.98 7.06 4.81
CA LYS A 223 -6.81 7.77 3.54
C LYS A 223 -5.38 7.65 2.97
N LEU A 224 -4.92 6.43 2.77
CA LEU A 224 -3.66 6.14 2.08
C LEU A 224 -3.89 6.11 0.57
N ASP A 225 -2.92 6.61 -0.19
CA ASP A 225 -2.88 6.47 -1.65
C ASP A 225 -2.12 5.20 -2.07
N ALA A 226 -1.06 4.83 -1.32
CA ALA A 226 -0.24 3.68 -1.64
C ALA A 226 0.10 2.83 -0.41
N ILE A 227 -0.17 1.52 -0.53
CA ILE A 227 0.03 0.53 0.53
C ILE A 227 0.91 -0.60 -0.01
N PHE A 228 2.15 -0.69 0.46
CA PHE A 228 3.10 -1.75 0.10
C PHE A 228 3.46 -2.61 1.31
N LEU A 229 2.93 -3.82 1.39
CA LEU A 229 3.17 -4.79 2.46
C LEU A 229 3.80 -6.10 1.95
N ASN A 230 4.19 -6.16 0.67
CA ASN A 230 4.68 -7.37 0.03
C ASN A 230 6.00 -7.88 0.61
N ASN A 231 6.27 -9.17 0.44
CA ASN A 231 7.50 -9.82 0.93
C ASN A 231 7.67 -9.65 2.45
N ASN A 232 6.63 -10.04 3.19
CA ASN A 232 6.61 -10.12 4.65
C ASN A 232 6.10 -11.52 5.07
N LEU A 233 5.72 -11.66 6.34
CA LEU A 233 5.18 -12.88 6.92
C LEU A 233 3.74 -12.66 7.42
N PHE A 234 3.01 -11.66 6.88
CA PHE A 234 1.61 -11.41 7.25
C PHE A 234 0.75 -12.64 6.96
N SER A 235 -0.20 -12.91 7.86
CA SER A 235 -1.02 -14.12 7.88
C SER A 235 -2.44 -13.82 8.33
N GLY A 236 -3.37 -14.75 8.12
CA GLY A 236 -4.79 -14.52 8.41
C GLY A 236 -5.51 -14.01 7.15
N GLU A 237 -6.79 -13.71 7.30
CA GLU A 237 -7.64 -13.34 6.17
C GLU A 237 -7.41 -11.90 5.70
N LEU A 238 -7.72 -11.64 4.43
CA LEU A 238 -7.84 -10.28 3.92
C LEU A 238 -9.00 -9.57 4.66
N PRO A 239 -8.79 -8.36 5.20
CA PRO A 239 -9.85 -7.58 5.84
C PRO A 239 -11.07 -7.38 4.94
N GLN A 240 -12.26 -7.56 5.50
CA GLN A 240 -13.48 -7.45 4.70
C GLN A 240 -13.65 -6.02 4.18
N ASN A 241 -13.20 -5.00 4.90
CA ASN A 241 -13.27 -3.61 4.46
C ASN A 241 -12.20 -3.19 3.42
N LEU A 242 -11.48 -4.13 2.79
CA LEU A 242 -10.46 -3.84 1.76
C LEU A 242 -10.93 -2.83 0.70
N GLY A 243 -12.19 -2.95 0.25
CA GLY A 243 -12.78 -2.05 -0.74
C GLY A 243 -12.96 -0.60 -0.27
N ASN A 244 -12.98 -0.34 1.05
CA ASN A 244 -13.09 1.01 1.62
C ASN A 244 -11.84 1.86 1.40
N SER A 245 -10.72 1.23 1.02
CA SER A 245 -9.47 1.95 0.83
C SER A 245 -9.55 2.87 -0.38
N PRO A 246 -9.20 4.17 -0.24
CA PRO A 246 -9.08 5.07 -1.37
C PRO A 246 -7.76 4.88 -2.14
N ALA A 247 -6.92 3.90 -1.75
CA ALA A 247 -5.61 3.70 -2.32
C ALA A 247 -5.67 3.41 -3.83
N SER A 248 -4.78 4.06 -4.59
CA SER A 248 -4.55 3.74 -5.99
C SER A 248 -3.76 2.45 -6.17
N VAL A 249 -2.92 2.06 -5.19
CA VAL A 249 -2.10 0.85 -5.24
C VAL A 249 -2.14 0.09 -3.91
N ILE A 250 -2.46 -1.21 -3.98
CA ILE A 250 -2.37 -2.14 -2.85
C ILE A 250 -1.54 -3.36 -3.26
N ASN A 251 -0.37 -3.52 -2.64
CA ASN A 251 0.50 -4.66 -2.88
C ASN A 251 0.71 -5.50 -1.61
N LEU A 252 0.09 -6.67 -1.58
CA LEU A 252 0.16 -7.66 -0.49
C LEU A 252 0.85 -8.96 -0.92
N ALA A 253 1.54 -8.95 -2.06
CA ALA A 253 2.17 -10.12 -2.64
C ALA A 253 3.22 -10.79 -1.72
N TYR A 254 3.50 -12.07 -1.93
CA TYR A 254 4.55 -12.80 -1.18
C TYR A 254 4.36 -12.70 0.35
N ASN A 255 3.18 -13.09 0.83
CA ASN A 255 2.85 -13.21 2.25
C ASN A 255 2.24 -14.60 2.52
N LYS A 256 1.60 -14.77 3.67
CA LYS A 256 0.88 -15.99 4.09
C LYS A 256 -0.61 -15.71 4.29
N LEU A 257 -1.16 -14.75 3.55
CA LEU A 257 -2.57 -14.35 3.66
C LEU A 257 -3.47 -15.48 3.14
N SER A 258 -4.55 -15.75 3.85
CA SER A 258 -5.48 -16.87 3.60
C SER A 258 -6.91 -16.38 3.41
N GLY A 259 -7.85 -17.31 3.27
CA GLY A 259 -9.27 -16.98 3.12
C GLY A 259 -9.62 -16.46 1.73
N ALA A 260 -10.86 -16.02 1.57
CA ALA A 260 -11.37 -15.53 0.30
C ALA A 260 -10.96 -14.08 0.01
N ILE A 261 -10.95 -13.71 -1.28
CA ILE A 261 -10.93 -12.31 -1.68
C ILE A 261 -12.28 -11.69 -1.25
N PRO A 262 -12.29 -10.65 -0.41
CA PRO A 262 -13.53 -10.07 0.11
C PRO A 262 -14.34 -9.40 -1.01
N PHE A 263 -15.67 -9.41 -0.87
CA PHE A 263 -16.59 -8.92 -1.90
C PHE A 263 -16.85 -7.40 -1.83
N SER A 264 -16.26 -6.71 -0.86
CA SER A 264 -16.71 -5.39 -0.45
C SER A 264 -16.66 -4.33 -1.54
N LEU A 265 -17.77 -3.62 -1.66
CA LEU A 265 -17.93 -2.46 -2.51
C LEU A 265 -17.41 -1.23 -1.78
N GLY A 266 -16.47 -0.53 -2.37
CA GLY A 266 -16.01 0.76 -1.85
C GLY A 266 -15.47 1.65 -2.96
N TYR A 267 -14.37 2.36 -2.70
CA TYR A 267 -13.94 3.45 -3.58
C TYR A 267 -13.58 2.98 -4.99
N MET A 268 -14.05 3.74 -5.98
CA MET A 268 -13.66 3.60 -7.38
C MET A 268 -12.45 4.51 -7.61
N GLY A 269 -11.27 3.91 -7.79
CA GLY A 269 -10.01 4.65 -7.94
C GLY A 269 -8.76 3.79 -7.83
N ILE A 270 -8.91 2.54 -7.37
CA ILE A 270 -7.81 1.58 -7.33
C ILE A 270 -7.36 1.22 -8.76
N LYS A 271 -6.04 1.31 -8.98
CA LYS A 271 -5.39 1.05 -10.27
C LYS A 271 -4.62 -0.27 -10.26
N GLU A 272 -4.02 -0.62 -9.13
CA GLU A 272 -3.20 -1.82 -9.04
C GLU A 272 -3.50 -2.63 -7.76
N ILE A 273 -3.81 -3.90 -7.96
CA ILE A 273 -3.99 -4.89 -6.89
C ILE A 273 -3.05 -6.07 -7.15
N LEU A 274 -2.14 -6.31 -6.21
CA LEU A 274 -1.16 -7.38 -6.29
C LEU A 274 -1.26 -8.27 -5.05
N PHE A 275 -1.90 -9.43 -5.20
CA PHE A 275 -2.08 -10.46 -4.16
C PHE A 275 -1.34 -11.76 -4.47
N LEU A 276 -0.45 -11.76 -5.48
CA LEU A 276 0.24 -12.96 -5.91
C LEU A 276 1.06 -13.63 -4.81
N ASN A 277 1.19 -14.95 -4.91
CA ASN A 277 2.00 -15.77 -4.01
C ASN A 277 1.58 -15.63 -2.53
N ASN A 278 0.31 -15.97 -2.28
CA ASN A 278 -0.31 -16.07 -0.97
C ASN A 278 -1.01 -17.45 -0.83
N GLN A 279 -1.88 -17.61 0.17
CA GLN A 279 -2.68 -18.80 0.42
C GLN A 279 -4.18 -18.52 0.25
N LEU A 280 -4.54 -17.58 -0.63
CA LEU A 280 -5.93 -17.18 -0.85
C LEU A 280 -6.73 -18.34 -1.46
N THR A 281 -7.97 -18.50 -1.00
CA THR A 281 -8.90 -19.56 -1.40
C THR A 281 -10.24 -18.96 -1.85
N GLY A 282 -11.24 -19.80 -2.10
CA GLY A 282 -12.56 -19.34 -2.54
C GLY A 282 -12.57 -18.86 -3.99
N CYS A 283 -13.66 -18.21 -4.39
CA CYS A 283 -13.86 -17.71 -5.74
C CYS A 283 -13.43 -16.24 -5.87
N ILE A 284 -13.17 -15.80 -7.11
CA ILE A 284 -13.03 -14.36 -7.41
C ILE A 284 -14.43 -13.73 -7.36
N PRO A 285 -14.69 -12.72 -6.51
CA PRO A 285 -16.03 -12.18 -6.32
C PRO A 285 -16.49 -11.33 -7.50
N GLN A 286 -17.81 -11.27 -7.71
CA GLN A 286 -18.42 -10.45 -8.77
C GLN A 286 -18.07 -8.96 -8.63
N GLY A 287 -17.86 -8.48 -7.40
CA GLY A 287 -17.51 -7.08 -7.10
C GLY A 287 -16.23 -6.58 -7.77
N VAL A 288 -15.30 -7.48 -8.14
CA VAL A 288 -14.03 -7.08 -8.82
C VAL A 288 -14.30 -6.24 -10.07
N GLY A 289 -15.35 -6.55 -10.83
CA GLY A 289 -15.70 -5.79 -12.03
C GLY A 289 -16.19 -4.36 -11.80
N MET A 290 -16.37 -3.94 -10.54
CA MET A 290 -16.71 -2.56 -10.19
C MET A 290 -15.49 -1.64 -10.13
N TRP A 291 -14.28 -2.19 -10.07
CA TRP A 291 -13.04 -1.40 -10.11
C TRP A 291 -12.70 -1.03 -11.56
N SER A 292 -13.49 -0.17 -12.18
CA SER A 292 -13.35 0.17 -13.61
C SER A 292 -12.03 0.86 -13.96
N ASP A 293 -11.38 1.47 -12.97
CA ASP A 293 -10.06 2.12 -13.11
C ASP A 293 -8.87 1.18 -12.93
N LEU A 294 -9.12 -0.09 -12.59
CA LEU A 294 -8.10 -1.09 -12.38
C LEU A 294 -7.34 -1.37 -13.67
N GLN A 295 -6.01 -1.22 -13.62
CA GLN A 295 -5.06 -1.44 -14.70
C GLN A 295 -4.29 -2.75 -14.51
N VAL A 296 -4.00 -3.11 -13.26
CA VAL A 296 -3.25 -4.35 -12.94
C VAL A 296 -3.99 -5.14 -11.86
N LEU A 297 -4.30 -6.39 -12.18
CA LEU A 297 -4.77 -7.38 -11.22
C LEU A 297 -3.88 -8.62 -11.30
N ASP A 298 -3.11 -8.89 -10.25
CA ASP A 298 -2.33 -10.11 -10.12
C ASP A 298 -2.72 -10.88 -8.86
N VAL A 299 -3.40 -12.01 -9.05
CA VAL A 299 -3.78 -12.95 -7.98
C VAL A 299 -3.12 -14.33 -8.22
N SER A 300 -2.05 -14.36 -9.01
CA SER A 300 -1.39 -15.60 -9.39
C SER A 300 -0.73 -16.32 -8.21
N SER A 301 -0.51 -17.63 -8.34
CA SER A 301 0.11 -18.46 -7.29
C SER A 301 -0.66 -18.39 -5.97
N ASN A 302 -1.94 -18.72 -6.03
CA ASN A 302 -2.84 -18.87 -4.88
C ASN A 302 -3.59 -20.22 -4.99
N SER A 303 -4.63 -20.42 -4.18
CA SER A 303 -5.52 -21.58 -4.20
C SER A 303 -6.96 -21.20 -4.56
N LEU A 304 -7.13 -20.19 -5.42
CA LEU A 304 -8.45 -19.74 -5.89
C LEU A 304 -9.12 -20.82 -6.75
N ILE A 305 -10.42 -21.00 -6.58
CA ILE A 305 -11.23 -22.03 -7.24
C ILE A 305 -12.42 -21.43 -8.00
N GLY A 306 -13.08 -22.26 -8.81
CA GLY A 306 -14.35 -21.91 -9.45
C GLY A 306 -14.19 -21.13 -10.76
N HIS A 307 -15.33 -20.64 -11.26
CA HIS A 307 -15.42 -19.92 -12.53
C HIS A 307 -15.03 -18.45 -12.37
N LEU A 308 -14.52 -17.85 -13.44
CA LEU A 308 -14.33 -16.39 -13.48
C LEU A 308 -15.69 -15.68 -13.50
N PRO A 309 -15.85 -14.57 -12.74
CA PRO A 309 -17.08 -13.80 -12.80
C PRO A 309 -17.18 -13.02 -14.11
N ASP A 310 -18.37 -13.02 -14.73
CA ASP A 310 -18.65 -12.27 -15.97
C ASP A 310 -18.34 -10.76 -15.84
N SER A 311 -18.36 -10.22 -14.60
CA SER A 311 -18.05 -8.82 -14.33
C SER A 311 -16.58 -8.45 -14.61
N LEU A 312 -15.67 -9.41 -14.78
CA LEU A 312 -14.31 -9.09 -15.25
C LEU A 312 -14.32 -8.39 -16.62
N SER A 313 -15.34 -8.64 -17.45
CA SER A 313 -15.55 -7.91 -18.70
C SER A 313 -15.89 -6.41 -18.52
N CYS A 314 -16.09 -5.96 -17.28
CA CYS A 314 -16.34 -4.56 -16.94
C CYS A 314 -15.09 -3.78 -16.54
N LEU A 315 -13.92 -4.44 -16.45
CA LEU A 315 -12.65 -3.79 -16.16
C LEU A 315 -12.13 -3.06 -17.41
N ARG A 316 -12.67 -1.87 -17.69
CA ARG A 316 -12.46 -1.16 -18.96
C ARG A 316 -11.04 -0.61 -19.16
N ASN A 317 -10.28 -0.44 -18.07
CA ASN A 317 -8.92 0.07 -18.09
C ASN A 317 -7.87 -1.00 -17.80
N ILE A 318 -8.26 -2.29 -17.70
CA ILE A 318 -7.33 -3.36 -17.37
C ILE A 318 -6.29 -3.54 -18.47
N GLU A 319 -5.02 -3.55 -18.09
CA GLU A 319 -3.88 -3.76 -18.98
C GLU A 319 -3.22 -5.12 -18.71
N VAL A 320 -3.14 -5.51 -17.44
CA VAL A 320 -2.51 -6.76 -17.00
C VAL A 320 -3.46 -7.53 -16.07
N LEU A 321 -3.86 -8.73 -16.50
CA LEU A 321 -4.64 -9.66 -15.72
C LEU A 321 -3.89 -10.98 -15.57
N ASN A 322 -3.34 -11.23 -14.39
CA ASN A 322 -2.59 -12.44 -14.10
C ASN A 322 -3.29 -13.30 -13.04
N LEU A 323 -3.83 -14.43 -13.50
CA LEU A 323 -4.58 -15.41 -12.72
C LEU A 323 -3.85 -16.76 -12.65
N ALA A 324 -2.58 -16.81 -13.08
CA ALA A 324 -1.83 -18.04 -13.26
C ALA A 324 -1.69 -18.85 -11.95
N ARG A 325 -1.47 -20.16 -12.08
CA ARG A 325 -1.15 -21.05 -10.94
C ARG A 325 -2.19 -20.95 -9.82
N ASN A 326 -3.44 -21.22 -10.18
CA ASN A 326 -4.57 -21.35 -9.27
C ASN A 326 -5.31 -22.66 -9.59
N GLN A 327 -6.51 -22.83 -9.03
CA GLN A 327 -7.41 -23.96 -9.27
C GLN A 327 -8.70 -23.49 -9.96
N LEU A 328 -8.62 -22.41 -10.75
CA LEU A 328 -9.76 -21.85 -11.48
C LEU A 328 -10.20 -22.78 -12.60
N SER A 329 -11.49 -22.82 -12.90
CA SER A 329 -12.09 -23.77 -13.84
C SER A 329 -13.21 -23.15 -14.68
N GLY A 330 -13.81 -23.97 -15.55
CA GLY A 330 -14.85 -23.53 -16.48
C GLY A 330 -14.28 -22.93 -17.75
N GLU A 331 -15.10 -22.14 -18.44
CA GLU A 331 -14.70 -21.42 -19.66
C GLU A 331 -14.32 -19.97 -19.33
N LEU A 332 -13.33 -19.41 -20.02
CA LEU A 332 -13.07 -17.97 -19.93
C LEU A 332 -14.22 -17.19 -20.58
N PRO A 333 -14.75 -16.14 -19.92
CA PRO A 333 -15.83 -15.34 -20.48
C PRO A 333 -15.45 -14.70 -21.83
N ASP A 334 -16.32 -14.85 -22.83
CA ASP A 334 -16.04 -14.40 -24.21
C ASP A 334 -15.59 -12.93 -24.31
N LEU A 335 -16.20 -12.07 -23.50
CA LEU A 335 -15.96 -10.63 -23.51
C LEU A 335 -14.62 -10.22 -22.90
N LEU A 336 -13.98 -11.06 -22.09
CA LEU A 336 -12.73 -10.71 -21.41
C LEU A 336 -11.60 -10.45 -22.41
N CYS A 337 -11.49 -11.30 -23.43
CA CYS A 337 -10.48 -11.16 -24.49
C CYS A 337 -10.80 -10.05 -25.51
N SER A 338 -12.00 -9.47 -25.43
CA SER A 338 -12.41 -8.33 -26.27
C SER A 338 -12.10 -6.96 -25.62
N LEU A 339 -11.58 -6.95 -24.39
CA LEU A 339 -11.17 -5.73 -23.70
C LEU A 339 -10.01 -5.05 -24.43
N ARG A 340 -10.26 -3.83 -24.90
CA ARG A 340 -9.33 -3.10 -25.78
C ARG A 340 -8.01 -2.73 -25.13
N THR A 341 -8.00 -2.55 -23.81
CA THR A 341 -6.83 -2.13 -23.04
C THR A 341 -5.99 -3.33 -22.58
N LEU A 342 -6.51 -4.55 -22.65
CA LEU A 342 -5.85 -5.73 -22.10
C LEU A 342 -4.66 -6.13 -22.96
N ILE A 343 -3.45 -5.96 -22.41
CA ILE A 343 -2.17 -6.24 -23.09
C ILE A 343 -1.63 -7.60 -22.67
N ASN A 344 -1.82 -7.98 -21.40
CA ASN A 344 -1.33 -9.25 -20.87
C ASN A 344 -2.44 -9.97 -20.11
N LEU A 345 -2.76 -11.18 -20.58
CA LEU A 345 -3.68 -12.10 -19.93
C LEU A 345 -2.98 -13.42 -19.68
N THR A 346 -2.65 -13.71 -18.42
CA THR A 346 -2.08 -15.02 -18.07
C THR A 346 -3.07 -15.79 -17.21
N VAL A 347 -3.55 -16.92 -17.73
CA VAL A 347 -4.38 -17.89 -16.99
C VAL A 347 -3.71 -19.26 -16.91
N ALA A 348 -2.41 -19.30 -17.17
CA ALA A 348 -1.64 -20.53 -17.22
C ALA A 348 -1.70 -21.33 -15.91
N ALA A 349 -1.56 -22.65 -16.00
CA ALA A 349 -1.56 -23.54 -14.83
C ALA A 349 -2.85 -23.46 -14.00
N ASN A 350 -4.02 -23.47 -14.65
CA ASN A 350 -5.35 -23.60 -14.05
C ASN A 350 -6.06 -24.86 -14.60
N PHE A 351 -7.39 -24.95 -14.47
CA PHE A 351 -8.23 -26.04 -14.97
C PHE A 351 -9.31 -25.52 -15.94
N PHE A 352 -9.02 -24.45 -16.69
CA PHE A 352 -9.95 -23.95 -17.71
C PHE A 352 -10.18 -25.00 -18.80
N SER A 353 -11.43 -25.15 -19.22
CA SER A 353 -11.87 -26.13 -20.22
C SER A 353 -12.08 -25.52 -21.61
N GLY A 354 -12.11 -24.19 -21.73
CA GLY A 354 -12.35 -23.50 -22.99
C GLY A 354 -12.28 -21.97 -22.88
N PHE A 355 -12.33 -21.31 -24.03
CA PHE A 355 -12.43 -19.85 -24.18
C PHE A 355 -13.01 -19.51 -25.57
N SER A 356 -13.35 -18.25 -25.81
CA SER A 356 -13.92 -17.79 -27.09
C SER A 356 -12.92 -17.73 -28.23
N GLN A 357 -13.42 -17.72 -29.48
CA GLN A 357 -12.59 -17.49 -30.67
C GLN A 357 -11.86 -16.13 -30.68
N ASP A 358 -12.33 -15.15 -29.92
CA ASP A 358 -11.63 -13.86 -29.80
C ASP A 358 -10.37 -13.99 -28.96
N CYS A 359 -10.38 -14.84 -27.91
CA CYS A 359 -9.16 -15.19 -27.16
C CYS A 359 -8.12 -15.87 -28.06
N ASP A 360 -8.56 -16.61 -29.07
CA ASP A 360 -7.66 -17.29 -30.01
C ASP A 360 -6.85 -16.39 -30.90
N ARG A 361 -7.47 -15.31 -31.39
CA ARG A 361 -6.78 -14.34 -32.26
C ARG A 361 -5.62 -13.65 -31.54
N ASN A 362 -5.72 -13.54 -30.21
CA ASN A 362 -4.73 -12.87 -29.38
C ASN A 362 -3.75 -13.84 -28.68
N ALA A 363 -3.92 -15.16 -28.87
CA ALA A 363 -3.05 -16.17 -28.28
C ALA A 363 -1.59 -15.99 -28.75
N GLY A 364 -0.66 -15.82 -27.81
CA GLY A 364 0.77 -15.56 -28.09
C GLY A 364 1.19 -14.09 -28.11
N PHE A 365 0.26 -13.13 -28.13
CA PHE A 365 0.55 -11.69 -28.00
C PHE A 365 0.38 -11.23 -26.54
N GLY A 366 1.20 -11.79 -25.64
CA GLY A 366 1.08 -11.50 -24.20
C GLY A 366 -0.03 -12.28 -23.49
N PHE A 367 -0.72 -13.20 -24.20
CA PHE A 367 -1.74 -14.06 -23.63
C PHE A 367 -1.18 -15.48 -23.46
N ASP A 368 -1.28 -16.03 -22.24
CA ASP A 368 -0.77 -17.36 -21.90
C ASP A 368 -1.88 -18.25 -21.28
N PHE A 369 -2.23 -19.28 -22.04
CA PHE A 369 -3.25 -20.28 -21.74
C PHE A 369 -2.66 -21.67 -21.47
N THR A 370 -1.34 -21.79 -21.31
CA THR A 370 -0.66 -23.08 -21.13
C THR A 370 -1.01 -23.76 -19.80
N PHE A 371 -0.81 -25.07 -19.72
CA PHE A 371 -1.08 -25.88 -18.53
C PHE A 371 -2.52 -25.76 -18.01
N ASN A 372 -3.50 -25.72 -18.91
CA ASN A 372 -4.93 -25.82 -18.61
C ASN A 372 -5.50 -27.17 -19.07
N CYS A 373 -6.83 -27.29 -19.12
CA CYS A 373 -7.56 -28.49 -19.52
C CYS A 373 -8.38 -28.26 -20.80
N ILE A 374 -7.79 -27.55 -21.76
CA ILE A 374 -8.48 -27.10 -22.97
C ILE A 374 -8.33 -28.15 -24.09
N PRO A 375 -9.41 -28.82 -24.54
CA PRO A 375 -9.31 -29.86 -25.55
C PRO A 375 -8.72 -29.35 -26.88
N GLY A 376 -7.88 -30.16 -27.50
CA GLY A 376 -7.31 -29.87 -28.83
C GLY A 376 -6.23 -28.78 -28.84
N ARG A 377 -5.72 -28.35 -27.68
CA ARG A 377 -4.62 -27.39 -27.56
C ARG A 377 -3.30 -28.05 -27.18
N GLU A 378 -2.21 -27.43 -27.62
CA GLU A 378 -0.86 -27.80 -27.20
C GLU A 378 -0.56 -27.29 -25.79
N LEU A 379 0.48 -27.87 -25.16
CA LEU A 379 0.99 -27.48 -23.85
C LEU A 379 -0.08 -27.45 -22.74
N GLN A 380 -1.06 -28.35 -22.82
CA GLN A 380 -2.09 -28.53 -21.79
C GLN A 380 -1.64 -29.55 -20.75
N ARG A 381 -2.36 -29.62 -19.62
CA ARG A 381 -2.10 -30.60 -18.58
C ARG A 381 -2.23 -32.03 -19.13
N PRO A 382 -1.36 -32.96 -18.71
CA PRO A 382 -1.49 -34.35 -19.10
C PRO A 382 -2.71 -34.99 -18.44
N GLN A 383 -3.23 -36.05 -19.05
CA GLN A 383 -4.17 -36.94 -18.36
C GLN A 383 -3.41 -37.70 -17.27
N PRO A 384 -4.01 -37.93 -16.08
CA PRO A 384 -5.41 -37.74 -15.72
C PRO A 384 -5.73 -36.40 -15.04
N ASP A 385 -4.84 -35.41 -15.01
CA ASP A 385 -5.01 -34.19 -14.22
C ASP A 385 -6.29 -33.40 -14.57
N CYS A 386 -6.79 -33.55 -15.80
CA CYS A 386 -8.02 -32.91 -16.28
C CYS A 386 -9.30 -33.73 -16.07
N THR A 387 -9.22 -34.91 -15.46
CA THR A 387 -10.39 -35.77 -15.21
C THR A 387 -11.21 -35.34 -13.99
N ALA A 388 -10.58 -34.63 -13.04
CA ALA A 388 -11.22 -34.13 -11.84
C ALA A 388 -10.97 -32.62 -11.72
N ILE A 389 -12.02 -31.82 -11.93
CA ILE A 389 -11.96 -30.36 -11.76
C ILE A 389 -11.96 -30.05 -10.25
N PRO A 390 -10.91 -29.42 -9.70
CA PRO A 390 -10.90 -29.02 -8.30
C PRO A 390 -12.01 -28.01 -8.01
N GLY A 391 -12.65 -28.13 -6.84
CA GLY A 391 -13.68 -27.17 -6.43
C GLY A 391 -15.04 -27.34 -7.12
N GLY A 392 -15.35 -28.52 -7.69
CA GLY A 392 -16.68 -28.87 -8.22
C GLY A 392 -17.85 -28.90 -7.21
N GLY A 393 -17.66 -28.33 -6.02
CA GLY A 393 -18.73 -28.10 -5.05
C GLY A 393 -19.59 -26.88 -5.44
N LEU A 394 -20.85 -26.88 -5.04
CA LEU A 394 -21.84 -25.82 -5.33
C LEU A 394 -21.39 -24.40 -4.92
N SER A 395 -20.39 -24.26 -4.03
CA SER A 395 -19.97 -22.98 -3.47
C SER A 395 -19.41 -21.96 -4.47
N CYS A 396 -18.91 -22.40 -5.64
CA CYS A 396 -18.47 -21.51 -6.72
C CYS A 396 -19.12 -21.86 -8.08
N LEU A 397 -20.14 -22.72 -8.08
CA LEU A 397 -20.87 -23.07 -9.30
C LEU A 397 -21.83 -21.93 -9.66
N ARG A 398 -21.57 -21.29 -10.79
CA ARG A 398 -22.49 -20.32 -11.38
C ARG A 398 -23.22 -20.97 -12.55
N ILE A 399 -24.53 -20.75 -12.63
CA ILE A 399 -25.28 -20.95 -13.88
C ILE A 399 -24.94 -19.75 -14.76
N PRO A 400 -24.28 -19.94 -15.92
CA PRO A 400 -24.01 -18.84 -16.84
C PRO A 400 -25.29 -18.05 -17.12
N ALA A 401 -25.24 -16.73 -16.96
CA ALA A 401 -26.40 -15.92 -17.28
C ALA A 401 -26.69 -16.04 -18.78
N ALA A 402 -27.96 -16.25 -19.16
CA ALA A 402 -28.36 -16.38 -20.57
C ALA A 402 -28.11 -15.10 -21.40
N ARG A 403 -27.67 -14.01 -20.76
CA ARG A 403 -27.29 -12.74 -21.39
C ARG A 403 -26.03 -12.19 -20.72
N PRO A 404 -25.13 -11.54 -21.48
CA PRO A 404 -23.99 -10.84 -20.91
C PRO A 404 -24.43 -9.83 -19.85
N LEU A 405 -23.75 -9.80 -18.72
CA LEU A 405 -23.98 -8.77 -17.71
C LEU A 405 -23.69 -7.40 -18.30
N VAL A 406 -24.70 -6.52 -18.29
CA VAL A 406 -24.52 -5.11 -18.64
C VAL A 406 -23.84 -4.45 -17.45
N CYS A 407 -22.62 -3.94 -17.65
CA CYS A 407 -21.79 -3.38 -16.59
C CYS A 407 -22.44 -2.28 -15.73
N GLY A 408 -23.50 -1.63 -16.22
CA GLY A 408 -24.29 -0.65 -15.44
C GLY A 408 -25.24 -1.24 -14.40
N VAL A 409 -25.57 -2.54 -14.45
CA VAL A 409 -26.54 -3.18 -13.55
C VAL A 409 -25.92 -3.49 -12.18
N LEU A 410 -24.60 -3.72 -12.11
CA LEU A 410 -23.88 -3.99 -10.86
C LEU A 410 -23.94 -2.81 -9.89
N ALA A 411 -23.91 -1.57 -10.39
CA ALA A 411 -24.04 -0.38 -9.56
C ALA A 411 -25.47 -0.14 -9.02
N ALA A 412 -26.50 -0.71 -9.66
CA ALA A 412 -27.90 -0.44 -9.33
C ALA A 412 -28.54 -1.47 -8.38
N ALA A 413 -27.97 -2.68 -8.28
CA ALA A 413 -28.59 -3.79 -7.57
C ALA A 413 -28.42 -3.76 -6.03
N GLU A 414 -27.47 -2.99 -5.48
CA GLU A 414 -27.15 -3.03 -4.04
C GLU A 414 -27.47 -1.74 -3.26
N PHE A 415 -27.76 -0.62 -3.93
CA PHE A 415 -28.27 0.59 -3.25
C PHE A 415 -29.69 0.40 -2.65
N THR A 416 -30.34 -0.73 -2.88
CA THR A 416 -31.67 -1.04 -2.34
C THR A 416 -31.68 -1.93 -1.10
N ALA A 417 -30.51 -2.38 -0.60
CA ALA A 417 -30.45 -3.20 0.61
C ALA A 417 -30.33 -2.33 1.87
N ASN A 418 -31.45 -1.79 2.34
CA ASN A 418 -31.53 -1.27 3.71
C ASN A 418 -31.32 -2.43 4.72
N PRO A 419 -30.55 -2.23 5.81
CA PRO A 419 -30.47 -3.23 6.86
C PRO A 419 -31.83 -3.37 7.58
N PRO A 420 -32.25 -4.57 8.00
CA PRO A 420 -33.45 -4.75 8.81
C PRO A 420 -33.28 -4.15 10.22
N PRO A 421 -34.39 -3.82 10.91
CA PRO A 421 -34.43 -2.97 12.11
C PRO A 421 -33.69 -3.52 13.32
#